data_AF-A0A2H5DUE9-F1
#
_entry.id   AF-A0A2H5DUE9-F1
#
_cell.length_a   1.000
_cell.length_b   1.000
_cell.length_c   1.000
_cell.angle_alpha   90.00
_cell.angle_beta   90.00
_cell.angle_gamma   90.00
#
_symmetry.space_group_name_H-M   'P 1'
#
loop_
_entity.id
_entity.type
_entity.pdbx_description
1 polymer ?
#
loop_
_entity_poly.entity_id
_entity_poly.type
_entity_poly.pdbx_seq_one_letter_code
_entity_poly.pdbx_strand_id
1 'polypeptide(L)'
;MNQNWTFGRKLAFGFAVSSTFLIAIGIAAYWSISVLIATAGSVTHTQKVVERVSGLISLVKDAETGQRGYLLTGDPAYLEPFQTAVAGMPAVLSELRALSVDNADQQARISQAETLVNSKFNELKRTIDLRKAGHANEALKIVLTGEGKKYMDALRVLCGQINRQERVLLSKREADTDATSSNAKATIVVGTILCLLFVVGAGFTITRSLTERLGMAVGHVQSSSAELQAAATQQASGAKEQASAMSEISTTISELGVTSRQIAESARRVAQIAEQTATAARSGEGTVERGQEAIGGIRRQTDLVVSHMLDLGRKSQEIGAVLDIVSELAEQTNILAINATIEASGAGEAGRRFAVVAEEIRKLADRVAASTKGIRTQIDDVRGAVNTTVMATESGAKAVDQGARQFAEVAAAFKQIADLVTTTTEAVREIELSTKQQATAADQVRTAVSEVAQATQETETSSTQTLQTASQLAGLSMDLRRLVHSGTV
;
A
#
# COMPACT_ATOMS: atom_id res chain seq x y z
N MET A 1 -31.24 -19.51 10.52
CA MET A 1 -30.22 -20.32 9.81
C MET A 1 -30.12 -19.83 8.37
N ASN A 2 -29.35 -18.75 8.14
CA ASN A 2 -29.09 -18.18 6.83
C ASN A 2 -27.93 -18.94 6.18
N GLN A 3 -28.22 -20.08 5.54
CA GLN A 3 -27.23 -20.73 4.72
C GLN A 3 -27.15 -19.98 3.38
N ASN A 4 -26.15 -19.08 3.26
CA ASN A 4 -25.83 -18.38 2.02
C ASN A 4 -25.33 -19.40 0.98
N TRP A 5 -26.27 -20.05 0.30
CA TRP A 5 -25.95 -20.89 -0.85
C TRP A 5 -25.25 -20.06 -1.92
N THR A 6 -24.09 -20.53 -2.37
CA THR A 6 -23.37 -19.94 -3.51
C THR A 6 -24.25 -20.00 -4.77
N PHE A 7 -24.03 -19.08 -5.71
CA PHE A 7 -24.77 -19.03 -6.97
C PHE A 7 -24.79 -20.40 -7.67
N GLY A 8 -23.63 -21.07 -7.76
CA GLY A 8 -23.51 -22.40 -8.33
C GLY A 8 -24.40 -23.45 -7.64
N ARG A 9 -24.54 -23.40 -6.30
CA ARG A 9 -25.44 -24.31 -5.56
C ARG A 9 -26.91 -24.02 -5.83
N LYS A 10 -27.30 -22.74 -5.91
CA LYS A 10 -28.69 -22.36 -6.23
C LYS A 10 -29.07 -22.80 -7.65
N LEU A 11 -28.18 -22.58 -8.61
CA LEU A 11 -28.36 -23.02 -9.99
C LEU A 11 -28.44 -24.56 -10.07
N ALA A 12 -27.49 -25.26 -9.45
CA ALA A 12 -27.46 -26.72 -9.43
C ALA A 12 -28.71 -27.33 -8.79
N PHE A 13 -29.27 -26.71 -7.74
CA PHE A 13 -30.52 -27.17 -7.13
C PHE A 13 -31.75 -26.86 -7.98
N GLY A 14 -31.81 -25.70 -8.63
CA GLY A 14 -32.85 -25.42 -9.62
C GLY A 14 -32.87 -26.47 -10.74
N PHE A 15 -31.69 -26.82 -11.28
CA PHE A 15 -31.53 -27.91 -12.25
C PHE A 15 -31.88 -29.28 -11.68
N ALA A 16 -31.40 -29.62 -10.48
CA ALA A 16 -31.69 -30.92 -9.87
C ALA A 16 -33.19 -31.12 -9.65
N VAL A 17 -33.89 -30.09 -9.16
CA VAL A 17 -35.34 -30.14 -8.93
C VAL A 17 -36.08 -30.22 -10.27
N SER A 18 -35.73 -29.41 -11.28
CA SER A 18 -36.39 -29.47 -12.59
C SER A 18 -36.15 -30.80 -13.32
N SER A 19 -34.94 -31.36 -13.24
CA SER A 19 -34.64 -32.70 -13.75
C SER A 19 -35.43 -33.78 -13.02
N THR A 20 -35.61 -33.67 -11.70
CA THR A 20 -36.43 -34.60 -10.92
C THR A 20 -37.90 -34.53 -11.33
N PHE A 21 -38.45 -33.33 -11.55
CA PHE A 21 -39.81 -33.15 -12.09
C PHE A 21 -39.97 -33.77 -13.48
N LEU A 22 -39.00 -33.55 -14.39
CA LEU A 22 -39.02 -34.14 -15.73
C LEU A 22 -39.02 -35.67 -15.69
N ILE A 23 -38.18 -36.26 -14.84
CA ILE A 23 -38.13 -37.72 -14.65
C ILE A 23 -39.46 -38.23 -14.09
N ALA A 24 -40.02 -37.57 -13.07
CA ALA A 24 -41.30 -37.96 -12.47
C ALA A 24 -42.47 -37.89 -13.47
N ILE A 25 -42.54 -36.83 -14.29
CA ILE A 25 -43.54 -36.69 -15.35
C ILE A 25 -43.34 -37.77 -16.41
N GLY A 26 -42.10 -38.06 -16.80
CA GLY A 26 -41.78 -39.13 -17.75
C GLY A 26 -42.23 -40.50 -17.26
N ILE A 27 -41.98 -40.84 -15.99
CA ILE A 27 -42.42 -42.09 -15.36
C ILE A 27 -43.95 -42.17 -15.33
N ALA A 28 -44.63 -41.10 -14.89
CA ALA A 28 -46.09 -41.05 -14.82
C ALA A 28 -46.74 -41.17 -16.21
N ALA A 29 -46.18 -40.49 -17.22
CA ALA A 29 -46.63 -40.58 -18.60
C ALA A 29 -46.46 -42.00 -19.15
N TYR A 30 -45.30 -42.63 -18.92
CA TYR A 30 -45.05 -44.00 -19.35
C TYR A 30 -46.03 -45.00 -18.72
N TRP A 31 -46.26 -44.88 -17.41
CA TRP A 31 -47.26 -45.68 -16.71
C TRP A 31 -48.67 -45.49 -17.27
N SER A 32 -49.07 -44.23 -17.47
CA SER A 32 -50.41 -43.90 -17.96
C SER A 32 -50.66 -44.39 -19.39
N ILE A 33 -49.67 -44.25 -20.27
CA ILE A 33 -49.71 -44.79 -21.64
C ILE A 33 -49.79 -46.32 -21.61
N SER A 34 -49.01 -46.98 -20.74
CA SER A 34 -49.03 -48.45 -20.64
C SER A 34 -50.39 -48.99 -20.22
N VAL A 35 -51.06 -48.33 -19.25
CA VAL A 35 -52.43 -48.67 -18.83
C VAL A 35 -53.42 -48.45 -19.97
N LEU A 36 -53.32 -47.33 -20.68
CA LEU A 36 -54.18 -47.00 -21.83
C LEU A 36 -54.07 -48.04 -22.96
N ILE A 37 -52.85 -48.49 -23.27
CA ILE A 37 -52.63 -49.53 -24.29
C ILE A 37 -53.28 -50.86 -23.87
N ALA A 38 -53.17 -51.23 -22.58
CA ALA A 38 -53.77 -52.47 -22.06
C ALA A 38 -55.30 -52.44 -22.07
N THR A 39 -55.92 -51.32 -21.70
CA THR A 39 -57.39 -51.16 -21.76
C THR A 39 -57.91 -51.14 -23.20
N ALA A 40 -57.22 -50.44 -24.11
CA ALA A 40 -57.56 -50.43 -25.54
C ALA A 40 -57.48 -51.84 -26.16
N GLY A 41 -56.45 -52.64 -25.83
CA GLY A 41 -56.34 -54.03 -26.28
C GLY A 41 -57.51 -54.91 -25.84
N SER A 42 -58.05 -54.66 -24.64
CA SER A 42 -59.20 -55.38 -24.10
C SER A 42 -60.51 -55.05 -24.84
N VAL A 43 -60.67 -53.83 -25.35
CA VAL A 43 -61.81 -53.42 -26.21
C VAL A 43 -61.76 -54.20 -27.53
N THR A 44 -60.59 -54.24 -28.19
CA THR A 44 -60.40 -55.00 -29.44
C THR A 44 -60.67 -56.49 -29.25
N HIS A 45 -60.27 -57.05 -28.11
CA HIS A 45 -60.53 -58.45 -27.76
C HIS A 45 -62.04 -58.76 -27.72
N THR A 46 -62.83 -57.97 -27.00
CA THR A 46 -64.28 -58.16 -26.89
C THR A 46 -65.00 -58.00 -28.25
N GLN A 47 -64.56 -57.08 -29.11
CA GLN A 47 -65.10 -56.94 -30.47
C GLN A 47 -64.90 -58.21 -31.30
N LYS A 48 -63.72 -58.84 -31.21
CA LYS A 48 -63.44 -60.12 -31.90
C LYS A 48 -64.34 -61.25 -31.41
N VAL A 49 -64.65 -61.34 -30.11
CA VAL A 49 -65.58 -62.36 -29.58
C VAL A 49 -66.97 -62.16 -30.16
N VAL A 50 -67.50 -60.92 -30.17
CA VAL A 50 -68.82 -60.60 -30.74
C VAL A 50 -68.91 -60.97 -32.22
N GLU A 51 -67.87 -60.65 -32.99
CA GLU A 51 -67.78 -60.98 -34.41
C GLU A 51 -67.83 -62.50 -34.64
N ARG A 52 -67.03 -63.27 -33.89
CA ARG A 52 -66.95 -64.73 -34.04
C ARG A 52 -68.22 -65.46 -33.60
N VAL A 53 -68.91 -64.98 -32.55
CA VAL A 53 -70.21 -65.52 -32.13
C VAL A 53 -71.28 -65.29 -33.20
N SER A 54 -71.23 -64.13 -33.86
CA SER A 54 -72.13 -63.80 -34.97
C SER A 54 -71.83 -64.67 -36.20
N GLY A 55 -70.54 -64.96 -36.46
CA GLY A 55 -70.11 -65.90 -37.50
C GLY A 55 -70.58 -67.33 -37.25
N LEU A 56 -70.48 -67.81 -36.00
CA LEU A 56 -70.93 -69.17 -35.61
C LEU A 56 -72.40 -69.39 -35.97
N ILE A 57 -73.28 -68.47 -35.57
CA ILE A 57 -74.72 -68.63 -35.84
C ILE A 57 -75.05 -68.49 -37.32
N SER A 58 -74.29 -67.68 -38.07
CA SER A 58 -74.45 -67.55 -39.52
C SER A 58 -74.13 -68.87 -40.22
N LEU A 59 -73.01 -69.52 -39.88
CA LEU A 59 -72.62 -70.80 -40.49
C LEU A 59 -73.67 -71.88 -40.29
N VAL A 60 -74.25 -72.00 -39.09
CA VAL A 60 -75.30 -73.00 -38.84
C VAL A 60 -76.59 -72.66 -39.61
N LYS A 61 -76.93 -71.37 -39.71
CA LYS A 61 -78.07 -70.90 -40.51
C LYS A 61 -77.88 -71.21 -41.99
N ASP A 62 -76.68 -71.01 -42.51
CA ASP A 62 -76.35 -71.29 -43.92
C ASP A 62 -76.40 -72.81 -44.18
N ALA A 63 -75.89 -73.62 -43.25
CA ALA A 63 -75.99 -75.08 -43.29
C ALA A 63 -77.45 -75.57 -43.31
N GLU A 64 -78.30 -75.02 -42.44
CA GLU A 64 -79.72 -75.34 -42.40
C GLU A 64 -80.44 -74.89 -43.68
N THR A 65 -80.08 -73.72 -44.22
CA THR A 65 -80.66 -73.19 -45.46
C THR A 65 -80.31 -74.08 -46.66
N GLY A 66 -79.04 -74.50 -46.78
CA GLY A 66 -78.59 -75.43 -47.81
C GLY A 66 -79.28 -76.80 -47.71
N GLN A 67 -79.38 -77.34 -46.49
CA GLN A 67 -80.10 -78.60 -46.25
C GLN A 67 -81.58 -78.52 -46.68
N ARG A 68 -82.29 -77.44 -46.36
CA ARG A 68 -83.69 -77.25 -46.78
C ARG A 68 -83.82 -77.17 -48.29
N GLY A 69 -82.91 -76.47 -48.96
CA GLY A 69 -82.83 -76.44 -50.42
C GLY A 69 -82.70 -77.84 -51.01
N TYR A 70 -81.78 -78.65 -50.49
CA TYR A 70 -81.56 -80.03 -50.92
C TYR A 70 -82.76 -80.94 -50.69
N LEU A 71 -83.44 -80.82 -49.53
CA LEU A 71 -84.64 -81.61 -49.26
C LEU A 71 -85.81 -81.29 -50.19
N LEU A 72 -85.91 -80.04 -50.66
CA LEU A 72 -86.97 -79.61 -51.57
C LEU A 72 -86.67 -80.02 -53.01
N THR A 73 -85.45 -79.76 -53.49
CA THR A 73 -85.09 -79.91 -54.91
C THR A 73 -84.47 -81.27 -55.24
N GLY A 74 -83.75 -81.88 -54.29
CA GLY A 74 -82.89 -83.04 -54.53
C GLY A 74 -81.56 -82.71 -55.23
N ASP A 75 -81.29 -81.45 -55.54
CA ASP A 75 -80.07 -81.01 -56.26
C ASP A 75 -78.87 -80.88 -55.28
N PRO A 76 -77.81 -81.70 -55.44
CA PRO A 76 -76.63 -81.66 -54.59
C PRO A 76 -75.94 -80.30 -54.49
N ALA A 77 -76.13 -79.38 -55.44
CA ALA A 77 -75.57 -78.02 -55.39
C ALA A 77 -75.99 -77.27 -54.12
N TYR A 78 -77.20 -77.52 -53.59
CA TYR A 78 -77.67 -76.90 -52.35
C TYR A 78 -76.95 -77.40 -51.09
N LEU A 79 -76.11 -78.44 -51.17
CA LEU A 79 -75.33 -78.93 -50.03
C LEU A 79 -74.00 -78.19 -49.81
N GLU A 80 -73.58 -77.31 -50.72
CA GLU A 80 -72.33 -76.55 -50.58
C GLU A 80 -72.28 -75.72 -49.28
N PRO A 81 -73.31 -74.94 -48.88
CA PRO A 81 -73.31 -74.22 -47.60
C PRO A 81 -73.19 -75.13 -46.38
N PHE A 82 -73.80 -76.32 -46.43
CA PHE A 82 -73.69 -77.31 -45.35
C PHE A 82 -72.27 -77.87 -45.24
N GLN A 83 -71.65 -78.23 -46.37
CA GLN A 83 -70.27 -78.74 -46.40
C GLN A 83 -69.28 -77.70 -45.87
N THR A 84 -69.41 -76.45 -46.33
CA THR A 84 -68.58 -75.32 -45.87
C THR A 84 -68.74 -75.06 -44.37
N ALA A 85 -69.98 -75.08 -43.87
CA ALA A 85 -70.25 -74.88 -42.44
C ALA A 85 -69.66 -76.00 -41.58
N VAL A 86 -69.79 -77.27 -42.00
CA VAL A 86 -69.21 -78.41 -41.27
C VAL A 86 -67.68 -78.35 -41.27
N ALA A 87 -67.06 -77.97 -42.39
CA ALA A 87 -65.60 -77.82 -42.49
C ALA A 87 -65.07 -76.63 -41.67
N GLY A 88 -65.79 -75.51 -41.63
CA GLY A 88 -65.35 -74.27 -40.97
C GLY A 88 -65.66 -74.20 -39.47
N MET A 89 -66.66 -74.93 -38.98
CA MET A 89 -67.12 -74.85 -37.59
C MET A 89 -66.05 -75.19 -36.53
N PRO A 90 -65.19 -76.22 -36.70
CA PRO A 90 -64.13 -76.49 -35.74
C PRO A 90 -63.17 -75.31 -35.54
N ALA A 91 -62.85 -74.57 -36.61
CA ALA A 91 -62.00 -73.38 -36.54
C ALA A 91 -62.68 -72.26 -35.75
N VAL A 92 -63.96 -71.97 -36.04
CA VAL A 92 -64.73 -70.92 -35.33
C VAL A 92 -64.85 -71.24 -33.84
N LEU A 93 -65.13 -72.48 -33.47
CA LEU A 93 -65.21 -72.91 -32.07
C LEU A 93 -63.85 -72.84 -31.36
N SER A 94 -62.76 -73.23 -32.04
CA SER A 94 -61.41 -73.12 -31.51
C SER A 94 -61.00 -71.67 -31.28
N GLU A 95 -61.30 -70.78 -32.22
CA GLU A 95 -61.03 -69.34 -32.08
C GLU A 95 -61.86 -68.71 -30.96
N LEU A 96 -63.15 -69.06 -30.85
CA LEU A 96 -64.00 -68.59 -29.75
C LEU A 96 -63.48 -69.03 -28.38
N ARG A 97 -63.03 -70.28 -28.25
CA ARG A 97 -62.38 -70.75 -27.02
C ARG A 97 -61.08 -69.99 -26.75
N ALA A 98 -60.24 -69.77 -27.77
CA ALA A 98 -59.01 -69.01 -27.58
C ALA A 98 -59.27 -67.55 -27.16
N LEU A 99 -60.30 -66.92 -27.73
CA LEU A 99 -60.72 -65.55 -27.43
C LEU A 99 -61.54 -65.41 -26.14
N SER A 100 -61.76 -66.48 -25.38
CA SER A 100 -62.54 -66.41 -24.13
C SER A 100 -61.84 -67.12 -22.97
N VAL A 101 -60.53 -67.35 -23.09
CA VAL A 101 -59.73 -68.03 -22.03
C VAL A 101 -59.80 -67.25 -20.71
N ASP A 102 -59.95 -65.93 -20.79
CA ASP A 102 -60.08 -65.03 -19.64
C ASP A 102 -61.45 -65.08 -18.94
N ASN A 103 -62.43 -65.80 -19.51
CA ASN A 103 -63.81 -65.78 -19.04
C ASN A 103 -64.41 -67.19 -18.94
N ALA A 104 -64.41 -67.73 -17.73
CA ALA A 104 -64.92 -69.08 -17.43
C ALA A 104 -66.40 -69.28 -17.84
N ASP A 105 -67.24 -68.26 -17.67
CA ASP A 105 -68.65 -68.33 -18.07
C ASP A 105 -68.81 -68.41 -19.59
N GLN A 106 -67.99 -67.67 -20.34
CA GLN A 106 -67.99 -67.73 -21.80
C GLN A 106 -67.49 -69.08 -22.32
N GLN A 107 -66.45 -69.66 -21.71
CA GLN A 107 -65.99 -71.03 -22.03
C GLN A 107 -67.10 -72.06 -21.87
N ALA A 108 -67.87 -71.97 -20.77
CA ALA A 108 -69.00 -72.86 -20.52
C ALA A 108 -70.10 -72.69 -21.58
N ARG A 109 -70.43 -71.44 -21.93
CA ARG A 109 -71.43 -71.14 -22.98
C ARG A 109 -70.96 -71.60 -24.37
N ILE A 110 -69.68 -71.46 -24.72
CA ILE A 110 -69.14 -71.93 -25.99
C ILE A 110 -69.18 -73.46 -26.07
N SER A 111 -68.87 -74.16 -24.98
CA SER A 111 -68.96 -75.62 -24.89
C SER A 111 -70.41 -76.12 -25.05
N GLN A 112 -71.38 -75.41 -24.47
CA GLN A 112 -72.80 -75.67 -24.69
C GLN A 112 -73.21 -75.40 -26.15
N ALA A 113 -72.69 -74.32 -26.75
CA ALA A 113 -72.97 -73.95 -28.14
C ALA A 113 -72.44 -75.03 -29.09
N GLU A 114 -71.23 -75.52 -28.89
CA GLU A 114 -70.66 -76.65 -29.64
C GLU A 114 -71.51 -77.92 -29.53
N THR A 115 -72.01 -78.24 -28.34
CA THR A 115 -72.90 -79.40 -28.15
C THR A 115 -74.18 -79.26 -28.99
N LEU A 116 -74.77 -78.06 -29.01
CA LEU A 116 -75.95 -77.74 -29.82
C LEU A 116 -75.65 -77.72 -31.33
N VAL A 117 -74.49 -77.20 -31.73
CA VAL A 117 -74.02 -77.18 -33.12
C VAL A 117 -73.82 -78.59 -33.63
N ASN A 118 -73.14 -79.45 -32.87
CA ASN A 118 -72.92 -80.86 -33.23
C ASN A 118 -74.25 -81.61 -33.33
N SER A 119 -75.17 -81.38 -32.39
CA SER A 119 -76.52 -81.94 -32.44
C SER A 119 -77.29 -81.48 -33.69
N LYS A 120 -77.19 -80.19 -34.03
CA LYS A 120 -77.81 -79.61 -35.23
C LYS A 120 -77.20 -80.18 -36.51
N PHE A 121 -75.89 -80.27 -36.62
CA PHE A 121 -75.22 -80.84 -37.79
C PHE A 121 -75.50 -82.33 -37.97
N ASN A 122 -75.62 -83.10 -36.88
CA ASN A 122 -76.03 -84.51 -36.95
C ASN A 122 -77.47 -84.66 -37.44
N GLU A 123 -78.39 -83.79 -37.01
CA GLU A 123 -79.78 -83.75 -37.51
C GLU A 123 -79.82 -83.42 -39.01
N LEU A 124 -79.11 -82.36 -39.43
CA LEU A 124 -79.00 -81.99 -40.84
C LEU A 124 -78.38 -83.12 -41.68
N LYS A 125 -77.31 -83.77 -41.20
CA LYS A 125 -76.67 -84.90 -41.88
C LYS A 125 -77.64 -86.07 -42.05
N ARG A 126 -78.35 -86.45 -40.99
CA ARG A 126 -79.31 -87.57 -41.01
C ARG A 126 -80.42 -87.34 -42.05
N THR A 127 -80.93 -86.12 -42.15
CA THR A 127 -81.97 -85.79 -43.15
C THR A 127 -81.42 -85.75 -44.57
N ILE A 128 -80.20 -85.24 -44.77
CA ILE A 128 -79.50 -85.25 -46.07
C ILE A 128 -79.25 -86.70 -46.53
N ASP A 129 -78.76 -87.57 -45.64
CA ASP A 129 -78.43 -88.96 -45.97
C ASP A 129 -79.69 -89.78 -46.31
N LEU A 130 -80.80 -89.57 -45.59
CA LEU A 130 -82.10 -90.18 -45.92
C LEU A 130 -82.63 -89.72 -47.28
N ARG A 131 -82.46 -88.42 -47.62
CA ARG A 131 -82.85 -87.90 -48.93
C ARG A 131 -81.99 -88.47 -50.05
N LYS A 132 -80.67 -88.64 -49.83
CA LYS A 132 -79.75 -89.31 -50.77
C LYS A 132 -80.13 -90.76 -51.03
N ALA A 133 -80.59 -91.48 -50.00
CA ALA A 133 -81.02 -92.87 -50.08
C ALA A 133 -82.41 -93.06 -50.74
N GLY A 134 -83.05 -92.00 -51.23
CA GLY A 134 -84.38 -92.05 -51.86
C GLY A 134 -85.56 -92.01 -50.88
N HIS A 135 -85.31 -91.96 -49.56
CA HIS A 135 -86.32 -91.92 -48.51
C HIS A 135 -86.79 -90.49 -48.19
N ALA A 136 -87.23 -89.76 -49.23
CA ALA A 136 -87.66 -88.36 -49.16
C ALA A 136 -88.70 -88.08 -48.05
N ASN A 137 -89.72 -88.94 -47.93
CA ASN A 137 -90.79 -88.78 -46.96
C ASN A 137 -90.32 -89.02 -45.52
N GLU A 138 -89.32 -89.88 -45.31
CA GLU A 138 -88.74 -90.14 -43.98
C GLU A 138 -87.83 -88.99 -43.54
N ALA A 139 -87.05 -88.41 -44.47
CA ALA A 139 -86.28 -87.19 -44.20
C ALA A 139 -87.19 -86.03 -43.78
N LEU A 140 -88.35 -85.87 -44.46
CA LEU A 140 -89.33 -84.84 -44.11
C LEU A 140 -89.98 -85.10 -42.74
N LYS A 141 -90.27 -86.35 -42.37
CA LYS A 141 -90.77 -86.70 -41.04
C LYS A 141 -89.84 -86.24 -39.92
N ILE A 142 -88.51 -86.38 -40.10
CA ILE A 142 -87.54 -85.89 -39.11
C ILE A 142 -87.60 -84.37 -38.99
N VAL A 143 -87.67 -83.63 -40.11
CA VAL A 143 -87.82 -82.16 -40.06
C VAL A 143 -89.12 -81.75 -39.35
N LEU A 144 -90.21 -82.48 -39.61
CA LEU A 144 -91.52 -82.25 -39.00
C LEU A 144 -91.56 -82.55 -37.49
N THR A 145 -90.60 -83.28 -36.92
CA THR A 145 -90.47 -83.44 -35.46
C THR A 145 -90.17 -82.13 -34.74
N GLY A 146 -89.61 -81.15 -35.46
CA GLY A 146 -89.17 -79.88 -34.91
C GLY A 146 -87.89 -79.95 -34.07
N GLU A 147 -87.18 -81.10 -34.00
CA GLU A 147 -85.91 -81.21 -33.27
C GLU A 147 -84.86 -80.21 -33.76
N GLY A 148 -84.71 -80.09 -35.09
CA GLY A 148 -83.81 -79.10 -35.69
C GLY A 148 -84.13 -77.66 -35.33
N LYS A 149 -85.42 -77.32 -35.10
CA LYS A 149 -85.84 -76.00 -34.65
C LYS A 149 -85.46 -75.77 -33.19
N LYS A 150 -85.64 -76.77 -32.31
CA LYS A 150 -85.24 -76.70 -30.90
C LYS A 150 -83.74 -76.42 -30.74
N TYR A 151 -82.88 -77.11 -31.49
CA TYR A 151 -81.44 -76.85 -31.45
C TYR A 151 -81.09 -75.44 -31.92
N MET A 152 -81.72 -74.95 -33.00
CA MET A 152 -81.48 -73.60 -33.51
C MET A 152 -81.98 -72.50 -32.58
N ASP A 153 -83.14 -72.69 -31.94
CA ASP A 153 -83.67 -71.72 -30.98
C ASP A 153 -82.81 -71.70 -29.71
N ALA A 154 -82.36 -72.86 -29.23
CA ALA A 154 -81.39 -72.94 -28.12
C ALA A 154 -80.05 -72.27 -28.48
N LEU A 155 -79.54 -72.48 -29.70
CA LEU A 155 -78.30 -71.86 -30.17
C LEU A 155 -78.47 -70.34 -30.33
N ARG A 156 -79.61 -69.85 -30.83
CA ARG A 156 -79.95 -68.41 -30.89
C ARG A 156 -79.96 -67.78 -29.51
N VAL A 157 -80.59 -68.43 -28.54
CA VAL A 157 -80.64 -67.94 -27.15
C VAL A 157 -79.23 -67.87 -26.58
N LEU A 158 -78.43 -68.93 -26.74
CA LEU A 158 -77.08 -69.00 -26.19
C LEU A 158 -76.13 -67.99 -26.84
N CYS A 159 -76.08 -67.91 -28.17
CA CYS A 159 -75.30 -66.89 -28.88
C CYS A 159 -75.80 -65.47 -28.56
N GLY A 160 -77.10 -65.28 -28.38
CA GLY A 160 -77.69 -64.02 -27.94
C GLY A 160 -77.25 -63.62 -26.53
N GLN A 161 -77.13 -64.58 -25.61
CA GLN A 161 -76.61 -64.35 -24.27
C GLN A 161 -75.12 -63.99 -24.28
N ILE A 162 -74.30 -64.74 -25.05
CA ILE A 162 -72.88 -64.44 -25.23
C ILE A 162 -72.69 -63.02 -25.79
N ASN A 163 -73.40 -62.68 -26.87
CA ASN A 163 -73.31 -61.37 -27.53
C ASN A 163 -73.79 -60.24 -26.61
N ARG A 164 -74.87 -60.43 -25.85
CA ARG A 164 -75.34 -59.44 -24.87
C ARG A 164 -74.32 -59.19 -23.78
N GLN A 165 -73.71 -60.25 -23.23
CA GLN A 165 -72.69 -60.14 -22.20
C GLN A 165 -71.44 -59.43 -22.72
N GLU A 166 -70.96 -59.79 -23.92
CA GLU A 166 -69.81 -59.11 -24.54
C GLU A 166 -70.11 -57.65 -24.87
N ARG A 167 -71.33 -57.29 -25.30
CA ARG A 167 -71.69 -55.88 -25.53
C ARG A 167 -71.73 -55.05 -24.25
N VAL A 168 -72.18 -55.62 -23.14
CA VAL A 168 -72.10 -54.95 -21.81
C VAL A 168 -70.65 -54.78 -21.39
N LEU A 169 -69.82 -55.81 -21.58
CA LEU A 169 -68.40 -55.76 -21.27
C LEU A 169 -67.66 -54.73 -22.15
N LEU A 170 -68.03 -54.64 -23.43
CA LEU A 170 -67.50 -53.68 -24.39
C LEU A 170 -67.76 -52.24 -23.92
N SER A 171 -69.02 -51.93 -23.60
CA SER A 171 -69.40 -50.59 -23.14
C SER A 171 -68.66 -50.18 -21.86
N LYS A 172 -68.43 -51.12 -20.94
CA LYS A 172 -67.61 -50.87 -19.75
C LYS A 172 -66.14 -50.61 -20.11
N ARG A 173 -65.54 -51.44 -20.97
CA ARG A 173 -64.13 -51.30 -21.40
C ARG A 173 -63.90 -50.02 -22.22
N GLU A 174 -64.87 -49.59 -23.01
CA GLU A 174 -64.84 -48.30 -23.73
C GLU A 174 -64.86 -47.12 -22.75
N ALA A 175 -65.76 -47.12 -21.77
CA ALA A 175 -65.80 -46.08 -20.73
C ALA A 175 -64.52 -46.02 -19.88
N ASP A 176 -63.95 -47.18 -19.51
CA ASP A 176 -62.68 -47.27 -18.78
C ASP A 176 -61.50 -46.75 -19.63
N THR A 177 -61.51 -46.98 -20.95
CA THR A 177 -60.51 -46.46 -21.89
C THR A 177 -60.60 -44.94 -22.03
N ASP A 178 -61.81 -44.38 -22.10
CA ASP A 178 -62.01 -42.93 -22.16
C ASP A 178 -61.59 -42.24 -20.86
N ALA A 179 -61.93 -42.81 -19.70
CA ALA A 179 -61.52 -42.30 -18.40
C ALA A 179 -59.99 -42.33 -18.23
N THR A 180 -59.35 -43.43 -18.61
CA THR A 180 -57.88 -43.56 -18.55
C THR A 180 -57.19 -42.60 -19.54
N SER A 181 -57.75 -42.38 -20.73
CA SER A 181 -57.28 -41.39 -21.71
C SER A 181 -57.36 -39.95 -21.19
N SER A 182 -58.48 -39.58 -20.55
CA SER A 182 -58.64 -38.26 -19.95
C SER A 182 -57.66 -38.02 -18.79
N ASN A 183 -57.53 -39.00 -17.90
CA ASN A 183 -56.59 -38.93 -16.77
C ASN A 183 -55.12 -38.86 -17.24
N ALA A 184 -54.77 -39.57 -18.31
CA ALA A 184 -53.44 -39.51 -18.92
C ALA A 184 -53.12 -38.10 -19.42
N LYS A 185 -54.04 -37.50 -20.19
CA LYS A 185 -53.89 -36.12 -20.70
C LYS A 185 -53.78 -35.12 -19.56
N ALA A 186 -54.65 -35.23 -18.54
CA ALA A 186 -54.63 -34.33 -17.38
C ALA A 186 -53.29 -34.40 -16.63
N THR A 187 -52.77 -35.61 -16.36
CA THR A 187 -51.51 -35.81 -15.64
C THR A 187 -50.32 -35.18 -16.38
N ILE A 188 -50.24 -35.36 -17.70
CA ILE A 188 -49.15 -34.81 -18.52
C ILE A 188 -49.23 -33.28 -18.58
N VAL A 189 -50.42 -32.73 -18.84
CA VAL A 189 -50.62 -31.27 -18.98
C VAL A 189 -50.35 -30.56 -17.65
N VAL A 190 -50.94 -31.03 -16.55
CA VAL A 190 -50.75 -30.42 -15.22
C VAL A 190 -49.29 -30.55 -14.77
N GLY A 191 -48.67 -31.72 -14.95
CA GLY A 191 -47.26 -31.93 -14.64
C GLY A 191 -46.34 -30.97 -15.40
N THR A 192 -46.56 -30.81 -16.72
CA THR A 192 -45.76 -29.92 -17.56
C THR A 192 -45.90 -28.45 -17.17
N ILE A 193 -47.12 -27.99 -16.89
CA ILE A 193 -47.38 -26.61 -16.45
C ILE A 193 -46.70 -26.32 -15.12
N LEU A 194 -46.83 -27.22 -14.14
CA LEU A 194 -46.18 -27.08 -12.83
C LEU A 194 -44.65 -27.03 -12.96
N CYS A 195 -44.06 -27.89 -13.80
CA CYS A 195 -42.63 -27.87 -14.07
C CYS A 195 -42.19 -26.55 -14.72
N LEU A 196 -42.94 -26.03 -15.69
CA LEU A 196 -42.63 -24.78 -16.36
C LEU A 196 -42.73 -23.58 -15.41
N LEU A 197 -43.77 -23.50 -14.59
CA LEU A 197 -43.92 -22.47 -13.56
C LEU A 197 -42.77 -22.50 -12.56
N PHE A 198 -42.33 -23.70 -12.15
CA PHE A 198 -41.17 -23.83 -11.26
C PHE A 198 -39.89 -23.32 -11.92
N VAL A 199 -39.61 -23.69 -13.18
CA VAL A 199 -38.41 -23.25 -13.91
C VAL A 199 -38.40 -21.73 -14.09
N VAL A 200 -39.54 -21.13 -14.45
CA VAL A 200 -39.66 -19.67 -14.62
C VAL A 200 -39.48 -18.95 -13.27
N GLY A 201 -40.12 -19.43 -12.20
CA GLY A 201 -39.98 -18.84 -10.86
C GLY A 201 -38.56 -18.96 -10.30
N ALA A 202 -37.93 -20.12 -10.46
CA ALA A 202 -36.53 -20.34 -10.09
C ALA A 202 -35.60 -19.44 -10.91
N GLY A 203 -35.81 -19.33 -12.22
CA GLY A 203 -35.06 -18.43 -13.10
C GLY A 203 -35.17 -16.96 -12.67
N PHE A 204 -36.39 -16.48 -12.43
CA PHE A 204 -36.64 -15.10 -12.00
C PHE A 204 -35.96 -14.77 -10.67
N THR A 205 -36.06 -15.66 -9.67
CA THR A 205 -35.45 -15.45 -8.35
C THR A 205 -33.92 -15.48 -8.41
N ILE A 206 -33.34 -16.39 -9.21
CA ILE A 206 -31.88 -16.47 -9.41
C ILE A 206 -31.38 -15.20 -10.09
N THR A 207 -31.97 -14.81 -11.24
CA THR A 207 -31.56 -13.62 -12.00
C THR A 207 -31.67 -12.36 -11.16
N ARG A 208 -32.79 -12.14 -10.46
CA ARG A 208 -32.97 -10.97 -9.59
C ARG A 208 -31.92 -10.90 -8.49
N SER A 209 -31.65 -12.01 -7.81
CA SER A 209 -30.65 -12.04 -6.74
C SER A 209 -29.22 -11.84 -7.24
N LEU A 210 -28.94 -12.21 -8.49
CA LEU A 210 -27.65 -12.01 -9.15
C LEU A 210 -27.46 -10.53 -9.53
N THR A 211 -28.48 -9.92 -10.14
CA THR A 211 -28.47 -8.50 -10.54
C THR A 211 -28.25 -7.58 -9.33
N GLU A 212 -28.93 -7.84 -8.20
CA GLU A 212 -28.74 -7.04 -6.97
C GLU A 212 -27.32 -7.16 -6.42
N ARG A 213 -26.77 -8.38 -6.35
CA ARG A 213 -25.40 -8.62 -5.83
C ARG A 213 -24.32 -8.06 -6.75
N LEU A 214 -24.45 -8.24 -8.06
CA LEU A 214 -23.53 -7.62 -9.02
C LEU A 214 -23.63 -6.10 -8.98
N GLY A 215 -24.83 -5.54 -8.86
CA GLY A 215 -25.03 -4.09 -8.75
C GLY A 215 -24.30 -3.48 -7.55
N MET A 216 -24.38 -4.13 -6.37
CA MET A 216 -23.64 -3.70 -5.18
C MET A 216 -22.13 -3.82 -5.37
N ALA A 217 -21.64 -4.95 -5.90
CA ALA A 217 -20.22 -5.16 -6.14
C ALA A 217 -19.64 -4.14 -7.12
N VAL A 218 -20.35 -3.89 -8.23
CA VAL A 218 -19.98 -2.87 -9.23
C VAL A 218 -20.01 -1.47 -8.61
N GLY A 219 -21.01 -1.15 -7.78
CA GLY A 219 -21.07 0.11 -7.05
C GLY A 219 -19.86 0.31 -6.11
N HIS A 220 -19.45 -0.74 -5.39
CA HIS A 220 -18.25 -0.70 -4.57
C HIS A 220 -16.98 -0.48 -5.40
N VAL A 221 -16.79 -1.20 -6.51
CA VAL A 221 -15.62 -1.00 -7.38
C VAL A 221 -15.61 0.42 -7.94
N GLN A 222 -16.75 0.97 -8.31
CA GLN A 222 -16.86 2.34 -8.81
C GLN A 222 -16.50 3.38 -7.73
N SER A 223 -16.96 3.21 -6.49
CA SER A 223 -16.61 4.08 -5.35
C SER A 223 -15.12 4.00 -5.03
N SER A 224 -14.58 2.78 -4.89
CA SER A 224 -13.15 2.58 -4.61
C SER A 224 -12.26 3.10 -5.73
N SER A 225 -12.70 3.01 -7.00
CA SER A 225 -11.98 3.61 -8.13
C SER A 225 -11.96 5.14 -8.04
N ALA A 226 -13.05 5.77 -7.61
CA ALA A 226 -13.09 7.22 -7.41
C ALA A 226 -12.19 7.66 -6.25
N GLU A 227 -12.19 6.92 -5.14
CA GLU A 227 -11.29 7.14 -4.01
C GLU A 227 -9.82 6.99 -4.42
N LEU A 228 -9.48 5.95 -5.20
CA LEU A 228 -8.14 5.75 -5.75
C LEU A 228 -7.71 6.89 -6.67
N GLN A 229 -8.61 7.41 -7.52
CA GLN A 229 -8.30 8.56 -8.37
C GLN A 229 -8.01 9.82 -7.54
N ALA A 230 -8.82 10.08 -6.51
CA ALA A 230 -8.61 11.21 -5.62
C ALA A 230 -7.27 11.08 -4.86
N ALA A 231 -7.00 9.90 -4.29
CA ALA A 231 -5.76 9.62 -3.59
C ALA A 231 -4.53 9.76 -4.50
N ALA A 232 -4.58 9.19 -5.71
CA ALA A 232 -3.51 9.30 -6.70
C ALA A 232 -3.26 10.75 -7.13
N THR A 233 -4.33 11.53 -7.34
CA THR A 233 -4.20 12.96 -7.70
C THR A 233 -3.55 13.76 -6.57
N GLN A 234 -3.98 13.52 -5.33
CA GLN A 234 -3.39 14.17 -4.15
C GLN A 234 -1.91 13.81 -4.00
N GLN A 235 -1.57 12.53 -4.20
CA GLN A 235 -0.20 12.03 -4.07
C GLN A 235 0.71 12.58 -5.18
N ALA A 236 0.21 12.70 -6.41
CA ALA A 236 0.93 13.36 -7.50
C ALA A 236 1.17 14.86 -7.22
N SER A 237 0.18 15.57 -6.67
CA SER A 237 0.35 16.98 -6.28
C SER A 237 1.38 17.13 -5.16
N GLY A 238 1.29 16.28 -4.13
CA GLY A 238 2.26 16.26 -3.02
C GLY A 238 3.67 15.95 -3.49
N ALA A 239 3.84 15.01 -4.43
CA ALA A 239 5.13 14.73 -5.05
C ALA A 239 5.69 15.96 -5.79
N LYS A 240 4.85 16.71 -6.51
CA LYS A 240 5.28 17.93 -7.21
C LYS A 240 5.73 19.05 -6.26
N GLU A 241 5.03 19.22 -5.14
CA GLU A 241 5.44 20.16 -4.08
C GLU A 241 6.77 19.71 -3.45
N GLN A 242 6.90 18.41 -3.15
CA GLN A 242 8.12 17.85 -2.60
C GLN A 242 9.32 17.99 -3.55
N ALA A 243 9.14 17.79 -4.85
CA ALA A 243 10.17 18.01 -5.86
C ALA A 243 10.63 19.47 -5.89
N SER A 244 9.70 20.42 -5.75
CA SER A 244 10.00 21.85 -5.69
C SER A 244 10.82 22.18 -4.43
N ALA A 245 10.40 21.64 -3.28
CA ALA A 245 11.15 21.80 -2.02
C ALA A 245 12.55 21.17 -2.09
N MET A 246 12.70 20.00 -2.73
CA MET A 246 14.01 19.38 -2.93
C MET A 246 14.94 20.25 -3.80
N SER A 247 14.40 20.89 -4.85
CA SER A 247 15.16 21.82 -5.69
C SER A 247 15.65 23.04 -4.90
N GLU A 248 14.79 23.59 -4.04
CA GLU A 248 15.15 24.70 -3.15
C GLU A 248 16.25 24.30 -2.16
N ILE A 249 16.09 23.16 -1.47
CA ILE A 249 17.10 22.64 -0.54
C ILE A 249 18.42 22.36 -1.26
N SER A 250 18.39 21.80 -2.47
CA SER A 250 19.58 21.57 -3.28
C SER A 250 20.33 22.87 -3.58
N THR A 251 19.60 23.95 -3.85
CA THR A 251 20.17 25.29 -4.07
C THR A 251 20.81 25.80 -2.78
N THR A 252 20.09 25.74 -1.65
CA THR A 252 20.62 26.17 -0.34
C THR A 252 21.86 25.38 0.07
N ILE A 253 21.92 24.08 -0.18
CA ILE A 253 23.09 23.25 0.12
C ILE A 253 24.28 23.60 -0.77
N SER A 254 24.05 23.92 -2.04
CA SER A 254 25.09 24.42 -2.93
C SER A 254 25.67 25.75 -2.41
N GLU A 255 24.81 26.68 -2.01
CA GLU A 255 25.22 27.95 -1.39
C GLU A 255 25.96 27.73 -0.06
N LEU A 256 25.53 26.77 0.75
CA LEU A 256 26.20 26.39 2.00
C LEU A 256 27.62 25.85 1.72
N GLY A 257 27.80 25.07 0.65
CA GLY A 257 29.11 24.61 0.21
C GLY A 257 30.02 25.73 -0.31
N VAL A 258 29.46 26.79 -0.92
CA VAL A 258 30.22 27.98 -1.33
C VAL A 258 30.63 28.81 -0.11
N THR A 259 29.68 29.12 0.77
CA THR A 259 29.93 29.92 1.99
C THR A 259 30.89 29.24 2.95
N SER A 260 30.80 27.92 3.13
CA SER A 260 31.77 27.13 3.90
C SER A 260 33.19 27.29 3.35
N ARG A 261 33.39 27.19 2.03
CA ARG A 261 34.72 27.43 1.41
C ARG A 261 35.22 28.85 1.66
N GLN A 262 34.34 29.84 1.57
CA GLN A 262 34.68 31.24 1.84
C GLN A 262 35.06 31.49 3.30
N ILE A 263 34.38 30.84 4.26
CA ILE A 263 34.73 30.91 5.69
C ILE A 263 36.11 30.29 5.92
N ALA A 264 36.41 29.14 5.31
CA ALA A 264 37.72 28.50 5.44
C ALA A 264 38.85 29.39 4.88
N GLU A 265 38.63 30.04 3.73
CA GLU A 265 39.59 30.99 3.16
C GLU A 265 39.78 32.22 4.07
N SER A 266 38.69 32.74 4.63
CA SER A 266 38.74 33.86 5.58
C SER A 266 39.50 33.48 6.85
N ALA A 267 39.28 32.28 7.38
CA ALA A 267 39.99 31.74 8.54
C ALA A 267 41.51 31.66 8.26
N ARG A 268 41.92 31.15 7.10
CA ARG A 268 43.34 31.14 6.69
C ARG A 268 43.94 32.54 6.63
N ARG A 269 43.20 33.52 6.10
CA ARG A 269 43.63 34.91 6.07
C ARG A 269 43.81 35.49 7.47
N VAL A 270 42.91 35.18 8.40
CA VAL A 270 43.04 35.58 9.81
C VAL A 270 44.25 34.92 10.47
N ALA A 271 44.50 33.63 10.24
CA ALA A 271 45.71 32.95 10.71
C ALA A 271 47.00 33.64 10.24
N GLN A 272 47.06 34.00 8.95
CA GLN A 272 48.22 34.70 8.40
C GLN A 272 48.43 36.08 9.04
N ILE A 273 47.35 36.83 9.27
CA ILE A 273 47.42 38.14 9.97
C ILE A 273 47.85 37.94 11.43
N ALA A 274 47.35 36.92 12.10
CA ALA A 274 47.74 36.57 13.46
C ALA A 274 49.25 36.29 13.53
N GLU A 275 49.81 35.50 12.61
CA GLU A 275 51.23 35.19 12.57
C GLU A 275 52.12 36.42 12.29
N GLN A 276 51.68 37.32 11.40
CA GLN A 276 52.32 38.61 11.18
C GLN A 276 52.29 39.48 12.44
N THR A 277 51.16 39.50 13.15
CA THR A 277 50.98 40.24 14.41
C THR A 277 51.88 39.67 15.52
N ALA A 278 52.00 38.34 15.65
CA ALA A 278 52.92 37.69 16.58
C ALA A 278 54.37 38.14 16.34
N THR A 279 54.76 38.20 15.07
CA THR A 279 56.11 38.59 14.67
C THR A 279 56.38 40.06 14.96
N ALA A 280 55.41 40.95 14.68
CA ALA A 280 55.49 42.35 15.04
C ALA A 280 55.57 42.57 16.57
N ALA A 281 54.76 41.83 17.34
CA ALA A 281 54.77 41.91 18.80
C ALA A 281 56.12 41.47 19.39
N ARG A 282 56.68 40.34 18.93
CA ARG A 282 58.03 39.87 19.34
C ARG A 282 59.12 40.88 18.97
N SER A 283 59.05 41.49 17.78
CA SER A 283 59.99 42.54 17.39
C SER A 283 59.85 43.81 18.25
N GLY A 284 58.62 44.14 18.65
CA GLY A 284 58.32 45.23 19.58
C GLY A 284 58.90 44.96 20.98
N GLU A 285 58.66 43.76 21.52
CA GLU A 285 59.23 43.29 22.78
C GLU A 285 60.77 43.40 22.79
N GLY A 286 61.45 42.89 21.76
CA GLY A 286 62.91 43.02 21.64
C GLY A 286 63.42 44.47 21.44
N THR A 287 62.56 45.40 21.01
CA THR A 287 62.90 46.83 20.96
C THR A 287 62.75 47.49 22.33
N VAL A 288 61.72 47.10 23.09
CA VAL A 288 61.52 47.55 24.46
C VAL A 288 62.62 47.03 25.39
N GLU A 289 63.03 45.77 25.24
CA GLU A 289 64.12 45.18 26.04
C GLU A 289 65.43 45.95 25.87
N ARG A 290 65.82 46.28 24.63
CA ARG A 290 66.96 47.16 24.34
C ARG A 290 66.79 48.57 24.92
N GLY A 291 65.56 49.10 24.91
CA GLY A 291 65.23 50.38 25.54
C GLY A 291 65.40 50.36 27.06
N GLN A 292 64.98 49.28 27.72
CA GLN A 292 65.17 49.07 29.15
C GLN A 292 66.65 48.96 29.52
N GLU A 293 67.45 48.24 28.71
CA GLU A 293 68.90 48.16 28.89
C GLU A 293 69.56 49.54 28.78
N ALA A 294 69.17 50.34 27.78
CA ALA A 294 69.66 51.70 27.59
C ALA A 294 69.31 52.62 28.78
N ILE A 295 68.07 52.58 29.26
CA ILE A 295 67.65 53.32 30.46
C ILE A 295 68.41 52.86 31.71
N GLY A 296 68.63 51.56 31.88
CA GLY A 296 69.47 51.03 32.95
C GLY A 296 70.91 51.54 32.88
N GLY A 297 71.45 51.70 31.66
CA GLY A 297 72.74 52.34 31.41
C GLY A 297 72.75 53.82 31.82
N ILE A 298 71.72 54.58 31.44
CA ILE A 298 71.58 56.00 31.82
C ILE A 298 71.50 56.13 33.34
N ARG A 299 70.71 55.29 34.02
CA ARG A 299 70.60 55.30 35.49
C ARG A 299 71.96 55.15 36.17
N ARG A 300 72.77 54.17 35.75
CA ARG A 300 74.14 53.97 36.27
C ARG A 300 75.01 55.21 36.05
N GLN A 301 74.90 55.86 34.89
CA GLN A 301 75.65 57.08 34.58
C GLN A 301 75.19 58.25 35.44
N THR A 302 73.88 58.40 35.68
CA THR A 302 73.31 59.41 36.57
C THR A 302 73.83 59.22 38.01
N ASP A 303 73.82 57.99 38.52
CA ASP A 303 74.36 57.67 39.86
C ASP A 303 75.86 58.02 39.98
N LEU A 304 76.65 57.75 38.93
CA LEU A 304 78.07 58.13 38.87
C LEU A 304 78.27 59.65 38.90
N VAL A 305 77.46 60.41 38.16
CA VAL A 305 77.51 61.87 38.17
C VAL A 305 77.19 62.42 39.56
N VAL A 306 76.15 61.91 40.23
CA VAL A 306 75.84 62.30 41.61
C VAL A 306 77.04 62.03 42.53
N SER A 307 77.64 60.84 42.44
CA SER A 307 78.82 60.50 43.24
C SER A 307 79.99 61.46 43.01
N HIS A 308 80.31 61.78 41.75
CA HIS A 308 81.40 62.70 41.42
C HIS A 308 81.12 64.14 41.87
N MET A 309 79.87 64.60 41.80
CA MET A 309 79.50 65.94 42.26
C MET A 309 79.56 66.05 43.79
N LEU A 310 79.16 65.01 44.53
CA LEU A 310 79.34 64.97 45.97
C LEU A 310 80.83 65.00 46.37
N ASP A 311 81.69 64.25 45.66
CA ASP A 311 83.14 64.29 45.87
C ASP A 311 83.76 65.65 45.55
N LEU A 312 83.32 66.30 44.46
CA LEU A 312 83.75 67.65 44.11
C LEU A 312 83.28 68.66 45.17
N GLY A 313 82.06 68.51 45.69
CA GLY A 313 81.55 69.31 46.81
C GLY A 313 82.43 69.20 48.06
N ARG A 314 82.86 67.98 48.43
CA ARG A 314 83.79 67.75 49.55
C ARG A 314 85.14 68.42 49.32
N LYS A 315 85.74 68.22 48.13
CA LYS A 315 87.04 68.84 47.78
C LYS A 315 86.98 70.37 47.77
N SER A 316 85.89 70.95 47.26
CA SER A 316 85.69 72.41 47.29
C SER A 316 85.54 72.94 48.72
N GLN A 317 84.93 72.17 49.62
CA GLN A 317 84.87 72.51 51.04
C GLN A 317 86.25 72.44 51.72
N GLU A 318 87.05 71.42 51.42
CA GLU A 318 88.44 71.30 51.89
C GLU A 318 89.30 72.48 51.42
N ILE A 319 89.20 72.87 50.13
CA ILE A 319 89.91 74.04 49.59
C ILE A 319 89.45 75.31 50.30
N GLY A 320 88.15 75.48 50.55
CA GLY A 320 87.62 76.60 51.32
C GLY A 320 88.28 76.74 52.70
N ALA A 321 88.44 75.62 53.42
CA ALA A 321 89.12 75.59 54.72
C ALA A 321 90.62 75.93 54.61
N VAL A 322 91.30 75.52 53.54
CA VAL A 322 92.69 75.92 53.29
C VAL A 322 92.78 77.43 53.01
N LEU A 323 91.84 77.99 52.26
CA LEU A 323 91.81 79.44 51.98
C LEU A 323 91.56 80.27 53.24
N ASP A 324 90.81 79.77 54.22
CA ASP A 324 90.69 80.40 55.54
C ASP A 324 92.06 80.55 56.22
N ILE A 325 92.84 79.48 56.26
CA ILE A 325 94.18 79.48 56.85
C ILE A 325 95.10 80.43 56.08
N VAL A 326 95.06 80.44 54.74
CA VAL A 326 95.88 81.35 53.93
C VAL A 326 95.49 82.81 54.14
N SER A 327 94.19 83.10 54.29
CA SER A 327 93.71 84.46 54.59
C SER A 327 94.19 84.92 55.97
N GLU A 328 94.11 84.04 56.97
CA GLU A 328 94.63 84.30 58.32
C GLU A 328 96.16 84.54 58.29
N LEU A 329 96.91 83.71 57.57
CA LEU A 329 98.36 83.88 57.41
C LEU A 329 98.71 85.18 56.69
N ALA A 330 97.94 85.58 55.67
CA ALA A 330 98.14 86.84 54.97
C ALA A 330 97.88 88.04 55.91
N GLU A 331 96.84 87.98 56.73
CA GLU A 331 96.53 89.00 57.73
C GLU A 331 97.61 89.07 58.83
N GLN A 332 98.06 87.93 59.35
CA GLN A 332 99.18 87.85 60.30
C GLN A 332 100.47 88.42 59.68
N THR A 333 100.76 88.11 58.42
CA THR A 333 101.93 88.65 57.69
C THR A 333 101.81 90.16 57.48
N ASN A 334 100.60 90.67 57.20
CA ASN A 334 100.32 92.09 57.10
C ASN A 334 100.58 92.83 58.42
N ILE A 335 100.11 92.25 59.54
CA ILE A 335 100.36 92.79 60.89
C ILE A 335 101.86 92.77 61.22
N LEU A 336 102.56 91.66 60.92
CA LEU A 336 104.01 91.55 61.11
C LEU A 336 104.76 92.62 60.30
N ALA A 337 104.34 92.84 59.06
CA ALA A 337 104.92 93.84 58.18
C ALA A 337 104.68 95.27 58.69
N ILE A 338 103.48 95.58 59.20
CA ILE A 338 103.18 96.87 59.86
C ILE A 338 104.09 97.08 61.07
N ASN A 339 104.22 96.08 61.93
CA ASN A 339 105.10 96.16 63.11
C ASN A 339 106.57 96.38 62.70
N ALA A 340 107.04 95.68 61.65
CA ALA A 340 108.38 95.86 61.12
C ALA A 340 108.59 97.26 60.51
N THR A 341 107.59 97.83 59.83
CA THR A 341 107.63 99.20 59.28
C THR A 341 107.66 100.25 60.40
N ILE A 342 106.91 100.04 61.48
CA ILE A 342 106.91 100.91 62.67
C ILE A 342 108.30 100.89 63.34
N GLU A 343 108.84 99.70 63.61
CA GLU A 343 110.16 99.53 64.26
C GLU A 343 111.28 100.11 63.39
N ALA A 344 111.22 99.89 62.07
CA ALA A 344 112.16 100.47 61.12
C ALA A 344 112.07 102.01 61.02
N SER A 345 110.88 102.59 61.25
CA SER A 345 110.71 104.06 61.34
C SER A 345 111.26 104.61 62.66
N GLY A 346 111.17 103.84 63.75
CA GLY A 346 111.76 104.17 65.04
C GLY A 346 113.30 104.20 65.06
N ALA A 347 113.94 103.42 64.19
CA ALA A 347 115.41 103.31 64.08
C ALA A 347 116.09 104.41 63.22
N GLY A 348 115.36 105.41 62.72
CA GLY A 348 115.93 106.54 61.98
C GLY A 348 116.64 106.15 60.65
N GLU A 349 117.81 106.75 60.37
CA GLU A 349 118.51 106.57 59.08
C GLU A 349 118.94 105.11 58.81
N ALA A 350 119.24 104.33 59.84
CA ALA A 350 119.62 102.92 59.76
C ALA A 350 118.45 101.99 59.38
N GLY A 351 117.22 102.33 59.76
CA GLY A 351 116.02 101.54 59.50
C GLY A 351 115.42 101.72 58.10
N ARG A 352 115.87 102.72 57.33
CA ARG A 352 115.26 103.11 56.05
C ARG A 352 115.19 101.97 55.02
N ARG A 353 116.21 101.11 54.94
CA ARG A 353 116.20 99.94 54.03
C ARG A 353 115.28 98.82 54.51
N PHE A 354 115.14 98.63 55.82
CA PHE A 354 114.22 97.65 56.41
C PHE A 354 112.76 98.10 56.26
N ALA A 355 112.47 99.39 56.40
CA ALA A 355 111.13 99.95 56.18
C ALA A 355 110.63 99.69 54.74
N VAL A 356 111.51 99.80 53.74
CA VAL A 356 111.15 99.50 52.33
C VAL A 356 110.82 98.01 52.15
N VAL A 357 111.58 97.09 52.76
CA VAL A 357 111.31 95.65 52.68
C VAL A 357 110.01 95.30 53.41
N ALA A 358 109.77 95.88 54.59
CA ALA A 358 108.55 95.68 55.36
C ALA A 358 107.31 96.18 54.61
N GLU A 359 107.39 97.35 53.96
CA GLU A 359 106.32 97.87 53.10
C GLU A 359 106.06 96.99 51.87
N GLU A 360 107.10 96.37 51.28
CA GLU A 360 106.92 95.42 50.16
C GLU A 360 106.29 94.10 50.62
N ILE A 361 106.64 93.60 51.81
CA ILE A 361 105.97 92.44 52.44
C ILE A 361 104.51 92.76 52.74
N ARG A 362 104.21 93.98 53.22
CA ARG A 362 102.85 94.46 53.47
C ARG A 362 102.01 94.44 52.19
N LYS A 363 102.53 95.02 51.10
CA LYS A 363 101.87 94.98 49.79
C LYS A 363 101.68 93.56 49.26
N LEU A 364 102.65 92.67 49.49
CA LEU A 364 102.53 91.26 49.12
C LEU A 364 101.42 90.58 49.93
N ALA A 365 101.36 90.81 51.25
CA ALA A 365 100.33 90.29 52.13
C ALA A 365 98.92 90.80 51.74
N ASP A 366 98.77 92.10 51.46
CA ASP A 366 97.54 92.70 50.94
C ASP A 366 97.13 92.04 49.60
N ARG A 367 98.10 91.76 48.71
CA ARG A 367 97.85 91.10 47.42
C ARG A 367 97.48 89.62 47.57
N VAL A 368 98.08 88.92 48.53
CA VAL A 368 97.74 87.53 48.89
C VAL A 368 96.33 87.47 49.49
N ALA A 369 95.98 88.38 50.40
CA ALA A 369 94.64 88.47 50.98
C ALA A 369 93.57 88.76 49.91
N ALA A 370 93.82 89.73 49.03
CA ALA A 370 92.92 90.04 47.91
C ALA A 370 92.76 88.85 46.94
N SER A 371 93.85 88.15 46.63
CA SER A 371 93.82 86.96 45.76
C SER A 371 93.07 85.80 46.42
N THR A 372 93.31 85.57 47.72
CA THR A 372 92.63 84.53 48.51
C THR A 372 91.13 84.80 48.57
N LYS A 373 90.72 86.06 48.73
CA LYS A 373 89.30 86.46 48.63
C LYS A 373 88.71 86.20 47.25
N GLY A 374 89.46 86.48 46.18
CA GLY A 374 89.03 86.17 44.81
C GLY A 374 88.85 84.67 44.55
N ILE A 375 89.81 83.85 45.00
CA ILE A 375 89.72 82.37 44.90
C ILE A 375 88.56 81.86 45.75
N ARG A 376 88.32 82.44 46.94
CA ARG A 376 87.18 82.07 47.79
C ARG A 376 85.85 82.25 47.07
N THR A 377 85.63 83.39 46.42
CA THR A 377 84.42 83.62 45.62
C THR A 377 84.27 82.56 44.53
N GLN A 378 85.35 82.20 43.82
CA GLN A 378 85.30 81.12 42.82
C GLN A 378 84.95 79.76 43.43
N ILE A 379 85.44 79.44 44.63
CA ILE A 379 85.10 78.19 45.33
C ILE A 379 83.63 78.17 45.76
N ASP A 380 83.09 79.30 46.23
CA ASP A 380 81.68 79.42 46.55
C ASP A 380 80.79 79.28 45.30
N ASP A 381 81.20 79.86 44.17
CA ASP A 381 80.53 79.67 42.87
C ASP A 381 80.56 78.20 42.43
N VAL A 382 81.70 77.52 42.57
CA VAL A 382 81.83 76.07 42.28
C VAL A 382 80.90 75.27 43.18
N ARG A 383 80.80 75.58 44.48
CA ARG A 383 79.88 74.90 45.40
C ARG A 383 78.42 75.13 45.01
N GLY A 384 78.06 76.34 44.61
CA GLY A 384 76.72 76.66 44.10
C GLY A 384 76.38 75.87 42.83
N ALA A 385 77.32 75.79 41.89
CA ALA A 385 77.18 75.00 40.67
C ALA A 385 77.07 73.49 40.95
N VAL A 386 77.85 72.97 41.91
CA VAL A 386 77.77 71.58 42.36
C VAL A 386 76.38 71.27 42.91
N ASN A 387 75.87 72.08 43.84
CA ASN A 387 74.55 71.86 44.43
C ASN A 387 73.43 71.90 43.36
N THR A 388 73.47 72.89 42.47
CA THR A 388 72.50 73.01 41.38
C THR A 388 72.54 71.79 40.45
N THR A 389 73.73 71.29 40.15
CA THR A 389 73.88 70.10 39.29
C THR A 389 73.39 68.83 39.99
N VAL A 390 73.65 68.67 41.30
CA VAL A 390 73.10 67.54 42.08
C VAL A 390 71.57 67.55 42.03
N MET A 391 70.94 68.70 42.27
CA MET A 391 69.47 68.83 42.17
C MET A 391 68.94 68.49 40.77
N ALA A 392 69.60 68.98 39.71
CA ALA A 392 69.23 68.66 38.34
C ALA A 392 69.38 67.16 38.04
N THR A 393 70.43 66.54 38.58
CA THR A 393 70.73 65.11 38.39
C THR A 393 69.74 64.22 39.16
N GLU A 394 69.32 64.61 40.38
CA GLU A 394 68.25 63.93 41.12
C GLU A 394 66.92 63.97 40.38
N SER A 395 66.58 65.13 39.80
CA SER A 395 65.39 65.27 38.94
C SER A 395 65.51 64.37 37.70
N GLY A 396 66.69 64.32 37.08
CA GLY A 396 67.01 63.39 35.99
C GLY A 396 66.85 61.92 36.39
N ALA A 397 67.33 61.52 37.57
CA ALA A 397 67.18 60.16 38.09
C ALA A 397 65.70 59.77 38.24
N LYS A 398 64.86 60.68 38.75
CA LYS A 398 63.40 60.46 38.81
C LYS A 398 62.78 60.26 37.42
N ALA A 399 63.19 61.07 36.44
CA ALA A 399 62.71 60.93 35.06
C ALA A 399 63.15 59.59 34.42
N VAL A 400 64.37 59.15 34.70
CA VAL A 400 64.89 57.83 34.25
C VAL A 400 64.10 56.68 34.89
N ASP A 401 63.82 56.75 36.19
CA ASP A 401 63.00 55.76 36.89
C ASP A 401 61.55 55.71 36.37
N GLN A 402 60.97 56.87 36.05
CA GLN A 402 59.65 56.94 35.41
C GLN A 402 59.69 56.29 34.02
N GLY A 403 60.71 56.61 33.21
CA GLY A 403 60.91 56.00 31.89
C GLY A 403 61.06 54.48 31.96
N ALA A 404 61.80 53.96 32.96
CA ALA A 404 61.97 52.52 33.18
C ALA A 404 60.62 51.82 33.42
N ARG A 405 59.75 52.40 34.26
CA ARG A 405 58.39 51.89 34.51
C ARG A 405 57.54 51.91 33.26
N GLN A 406 57.61 52.99 32.49
CA GLN A 406 56.86 53.14 31.24
C GLN A 406 57.25 52.08 30.20
N PHE A 407 58.55 51.78 30.05
CA PHE A 407 58.98 50.67 29.20
C PHE A 407 58.51 49.31 29.72
N ALA A 408 58.48 49.09 31.04
CA ALA A 408 57.95 47.85 31.61
C ALA A 408 56.45 47.66 31.31
N GLU A 409 55.65 48.73 31.35
CA GLU A 409 54.24 48.70 30.95
C GLU A 409 54.08 48.38 29.45
N VAL A 410 54.90 48.97 28.58
CA VAL A 410 54.88 48.66 27.13
C VAL A 410 55.30 47.21 26.86
N ALA A 411 56.29 46.68 27.58
CA ALA A 411 56.69 45.27 27.49
C ALA A 411 55.51 44.34 27.84
N ALA A 412 54.80 44.64 28.94
CA ALA A 412 53.61 43.89 29.35
C ALA A 412 52.50 43.93 28.28
N ALA A 413 52.30 45.07 27.62
CA ALA A 413 51.34 45.20 26.53
C ALA A 413 51.70 44.33 25.31
N PHE A 414 52.98 44.30 24.90
CA PHE A 414 53.42 43.41 23.81
C PHE A 414 53.24 41.93 24.15
N LYS A 415 53.50 41.54 25.40
CA LYS A 415 53.24 40.18 25.87
C LYS A 415 51.75 39.82 25.80
N GLN A 416 50.88 40.71 26.25
CA GLN A 416 49.42 40.51 26.12
C GLN A 416 48.97 40.37 24.66
N ILE A 417 49.56 41.14 23.74
CA ILE A 417 49.28 41.00 22.30
C ILE A 417 49.69 39.60 21.80
N ALA A 418 50.87 39.10 22.21
CA ALA A 418 51.32 37.76 21.83
C ALA A 418 50.39 36.64 22.36
N ASP A 419 49.90 36.79 23.59
CA ASP A 419 48.92 35.86 24.18
C ASP A 419 47.59 35.89 23.40
N LEU A 420 47.06 37.07 23.10
CA LEU A 420 45.83 37.24 22.30
C LEU A 420 45.96 36.65 20.89
N VAL A 421 47.13 36.78 20.28
CA VAL A 421 47.42 36.19 18.96
C VAL A 421 47.42 34.66 19.03
N THR A 422 47.91 34.07 20.13
CA THR A 422 47.86 32.62 20.36
C THR A 422 46.42 32.13 20.42
N THR A 423 45.58 32.78 21.23
CA THR A 423 44.14 32.49 21.31
C THR A 423 43.43 32.66 19.97
N THR A 424 43.79 33.70 19.20
CA THR A 424 43.22 33.93 17.86
C THR A 424 43.58 32.79 16.91
N THR A 425 44.81 32.30 16.97
CA THR A 425 45.27 31.17 16.14
C THR A 425 44.55 29.87 16.50
N GLU A 426 44.28 29.64 17.78
CA GLU A 426 43.47 28.50 18.23
C GLU A 426 42.03 28.58 17.73
N ALA A 427 41.38 29.74 17.87
CA ALA A 427 40.03 29.97 17.36
C ALA A 427 39.94 29.75 15.84
N VAL A 428 40.94 30.18 15.08
CA VAL A 428 41.01 29.94 13.63
C VAL A 428 41.06 28.44 13.31
N ARG A 429 41.84 27.64 14.05
CA ARG A 429 41.89 26.18 13.85
C ARG A 429 40.55 25.51 14.13
N GLU A 430 39.83 25.96 15.15
CA GLU A 430 38.49 25.47 15.47
C GLU A 430 37.48 25.82 14.36
N ILE A 431 37.56 27.04 13.82
CA ILE A 431 36.76 27.46 12.66
C ILE A 431 37.09 26.56 11.47
N GLU A 432 38.35 26.34 11.12
CA GLU A 432 38.72 25.46 9.99
C GLU A 432 38.16 24.04 10.15
N LEU A 433 38.25 23.45 11.36
CA LEU A 433 37.70 22.13 11.64
C LEU A 433 36.16 22.11 11.48
N SER A 434 35.47 23.08 12.08
CA SER A 434 34.01 23.20 12.01
C SER A 434 33.54 23.40 10.57
N THR A 435 34.27 24.22 9.81
CA THR A 435 33.98 24.51 8.41
C THR A 435 34.17 23.26 7.53
N LYS A 436 35.21 22.46 7.81
CA LYS A 436 35.41 21.16 7.15
C LYS A 436 34.28 20.18 7.45
N GLN A 437 33.82 20.11 8.70
CA GLN A 437 32.67 19.28 9.08
C GLN A 437 31.37 19.75 8.40
N GLN A 438 31.13 21.06 8.33
CA GLN A 438 30.01 21.63 7.59
C GLN A 438 30.03 21.24 6.11
N ALA A 439 31.19 21.29 5.45
CA ALA A 439 31.33 20.87 4.06
C ALA A 439 30.98 19.38 3.86
N THR A 440 31.42 18.50 4.77
CA THR A 440 31.06 17.08 4.74
C THR A 440 29.56 16.87 4.98
N ALA A 441 28.97 17.56 5.95
CA ALA A 441 27.54 17.48 6.23
C ALA A 441 26.71 17.99 5.04
N ALA A 442 27.14 19.07 4.37
CA ALA A 442 26.50 19.58 3.17
C ALA A 442 26.47 18.53 2.05
N ASP A 443 27.58 17.80 1.85
CA ASP A 443 27.65 16.75 0.83
C ASP A 443 26.75 15.53 1.15
N GLN A 444 26.63 15.19 2.45
CA GLN A 444 25.69 14.16 2.90
C GLN A 444 24.23 14.58 2.66
N VAL A 445 23.87 15.83 2.99
CA VAL A 445 22.52 16.35 2.73
C VAL A 445 22.25 16.41 1.23
N ARG A 446 23.23 16.81 0.41
CA ARG A 446 23.11 16.80 -1.06
C ARG A 446 22.74 15.41 -1.59
N THR A 447 23.39 14.36 -1.08
CA THR A 447 23.09 12.97 -1.45
C THR A 447 21.67 12.58 -1.02
N ALA A 448 21.28 12.88 0.22
CA ALA A 448 19.94 12.59 0.73
C ALA A 448 18.83 13.32 -0.07
N VAL A 449 19.04 14.58 -0.43
CA VAL A 449 18.11 15.36 -1.27
C VAL A 449 17.97 14.73 -2.65
N SER A 450 19.07 14.23 -3.23
CA SER A 450 19.03 13.52 -4.51
C SER A 450 18.22 12.22 -4.43
N GLU A 451 18.37 11.44 -3.36
CA GLU A 451 17.60 10.20 -3.15
C GLU A 451 16.11 10.50 -2.94
N VAL A 452 15.78 11.53 -2.18
CA VAL A 452 14.39 11.96 -1.98
C VAL A 452 13.79 12.47 -3.28
N ALA A 453 14.55 13.24 -4.08
CA ALA A 453 14.09 13.71 -5.40
C ALA A 453 13.80 12.54 -6.35
N GLN A 454 14.63 11.49 -6.35
CA GLN A 454 14.36 10.28 -7.11
C GLN A 454 13.09 9.57 -6.63
N ALA A 455 12.94 9.33 -5.32
CA ALA A 455 11.75 8.69 -4.76
C ALA A 455 10.47 9.50 -5.05
N THR A 456 10.59 10.83 -5.09
CA THR A 456 9.50 11.74 -5.46
C THR A 456 9.09 11.55 -6.93
N GLN A 457 10.06 11.42 -7.83
CA GLN A 457 9.80 11.15 -9.25
C GLN A 457 9.13 9.78 -9.48
N GLU A 458 9.56 8.76 -8.74
CA GLU A 458 8.95 7.43 -8.75
C GLU A 458 7.51 7.49 -8.22
N THR A 459 7.26 8.28 -7.17
CA THR A 459 5.93 8.50 -6.60
C THR A 459 4.99 9.19 -7.60
N GLU A 460 5.47 10.20 -8.32
CA GLU A 460 4.70 10.88 -9.38
C GLU A 460 4.29 9.90 -10.49
N THR A 461 5.25 9.08 -10.94
CA THR A 461 5.03 8.06 -11.97
C THR A 461 4.02 7.00 -11.52
N SER A 462 4.20 6.46 -10.30
CA SER A 462 3.30 5.47 -9.70
C SER A 462 1.89 6.02 -9.48
N SER A 463 1.79 7.29 -9.06
CA SER A 463 0.48 7.96 -8.88
C SER A 463 -0.24 8.11 -10.22
N THR A 464 0.49 8.50 -11.28
CA THR A 464 -0.07 8.58 -12.64
C THR A 464 -0.57 7.21 -13.13
N GLN A 465 0.18 6.14 -12.88
CA GLN A 465 -0.23 4.78 -13.25
C GLN A 465 -1.44 4.29 -12.43
N THR A 466 -1.51 4.66 -11.14
CA THR A 466 -2.67 4.38 -10.28
C THR A 466 -3.92 5.09 -10.79
N LEU A 467 -3.78 6.37 -11.21
CA LEU A 467 -4.87 7.13 -11.82
C LEU A 467 -5.41 6.45 -13.09
N GLN A 468 -4.51 6.00 -13.98
CA GLN A 468 -4.89 5.27 -15.19
C GLN A 468 -5.62 3.96 -14.85
N THR A 469 -5.10 3.18 -13.91
CA THR A 469 -5.69 1.90 -13.48
C THR A 469 -7.07 2.11 -12.86
N ALA A 470 -7.21 3.13 -12.01
CA ALA A 470 -8.49 3.47 -11.39
C ALA A 470 -9.51 4.00 -12.42
N SER A 471 -9.06 4.70 -13.46
CA SER A 471 -9.90 5.09 -14.60
C SER A 471 -10.39 3.87 -15.40
N GLN A 472 -9.51 2.90 -15.67
CA GLN A 472 -9.86 1.65 -16.33
C GLN A 472 -10.86 0.82 -15.51
N LEU A 473 -10.66 0.71 -14.19
CA LEU A 473 -11.58 0.02 -13.28
C LEU A 473 -12.96 0.68 -13.26
N ALA A 474 -13.01 2.02 -13.26
CA ALA A 474 -14.25 2.77 -13.34
C ALA A 474 -14.98 2.51 -14.68
N GLY A 475 -14.25 2.48 -15.79
CA GLY A 475 -14.78 2.12 -17.11
C GLY A 475 -15.35 0.71 -17.15
N LEU A 476 -14.57 -0.28 -16.72
CA LEU A 476 -14.99 -1.69 -16.68
C LEU A 476 -16.22 -1.90 -15.77
N SER A 477 -16.28 -1.19 -14.65
CA SER A 477 -17.43 -1.21 -13.75
C SER A 477 -18.68 -0.66 -14.43
N MET A 478 -18.54 0.41 -15.22
CA MET A 478 -19.65 0.99 -15.97
C MET A 478 -20.17 0.03 -17.07
N ASP A 479 -19.26 -0.67 -17.75
CA ASP A 479 -19.62 -1.69 -18.74
C ASP A 479 -20.30 -2.91 -18.12
N LEU A 480 -19.80 -3.41 -16.97
CA LEU A 480 -20.45 -4.47 -16.20
C LEU A 480 -21.84 -4.05 -15.73
N ARG A 481 -22.01 -2.80 -15.30
CA ARG A 481 -23.32 -2.25 -14.89
C ARG A 481 -24.31 -2.27 -16.06
N ARG A 482 -23.86 -1.90 -17.27
CA ARG A 482 -24.69 -1.92 -18.48
C ARG A 482 -25.11 -3.34 -18.85
N LEU A 483 -24.18 -4.30 -18.83
CA LEU A 483 -24.47 -5.72 -19.10
C LEU A 483 -25.51 -6.30 -18.13
N VAL A 484 -25.42 -5.93 -16.85
CA VAL A 484 -26.35 -6.39 -15.82
C VAL A 484 -27.75 -5.77 -15.98
N HIS A 485 -27.84 -4.51 -16.41
CA HIS A 485 -29.13 -3.85 -16.69
C HIS A 485 -29.75 -4.24 -18.04
N SER A 486 -28.96 -4.57 -19.06
CA SER A 486 -29.50 -4.98 -20.36
C SER A 486 -30.17 -6.36 -20.34
N GLY A 487 -29.84 -7.21 -19.36
CA GLY A 487 -30.45 -8.53 -19.18
C GLY A 487 -31.76 -8.53 -18.38
N THR A 488 -32.25 -7.37 -17.93
CA THR A 488 -33.50 -7.24 -17.13
C THR A 488 -34.72 -6.77 -17.93
N VAL A 489 -34.63 -6.69 -19.26
CA VAL A 489 -35.75 -6.50 -20.19
C VAL A 489 -36.10 -7.85 -20.80
#